data_AF-A0A7Y0LAS3-F1
#
_entry.id   AF-A0A7Y0LAS3-F1
#
_cell.length_a   1.000
_cell.length_b   1.000
_cell.length_c   1.000
_cell.angle_alpha   90.00
_cell.angle_beta   90.00
_cell.angle_gamma   90.00
#
_symmetry.space_group_name_H-M   'P 1'
#
loop_
_entity.id
_entity.type
_entity.pdbx_description
1 polymer ?
#
loop_
_entity_poly.entity_id
_entity_poly.type
_entity_poly.pdbx_seq_one_letter_code
_entity_poly.pdbx_strand_id
1 'polypeptide(L)'
;MKTAEKILLTSLEMFNEHGEANITCVDIAVELEISPGNLYYHFKGKEVIVSALFDMYMQRSSKILISPNTEDLDITLFFHYLLRLLESAHIFRFIYRNPTDLMHKYPSISRHFKRLVKSKEEAFIAIIQHFSSIGLMKVTSEQTQSLAQIINLVFTQSQSYFLLKGEEDNDEDNCFDGLTWIFHAISPYLSISEPEKHSVLSAISAHEL
;
A
#
# COMPACT_ATOMS: atom_id res chain seq x y z
N MET A 1 -11.26 14.60 19.01
CA MET A 1 -11.46 13.29 18.37
C MET A 1 -12.85 12.78 18.71
N LYS A 2 -13.68 12.43 17.71
CA LYS A 2 -15.03 11.89 17.97
C LYS A 2 -14.94 10.42 18.40
N THR A 3 -15.90 9.90 19.17
CA THR A 3 -15.90 8.49 19.62
C THR A 3 -15.82 7.49 18.46
N ALA A 4 -16.53 7.74 17.36
CA ALA A 4 -16.46 6.91 16.16
C ALA A 4 -15.04 6.85 15.55
N GLU A 5 -14.29 7.94 15.61
CA GLU A 5 -12.91 8.02 15.11
C GLU A 5 -11.95 7.24 16.01
N LYS A 6 -12.13 7.34 17.34
CA LYS A 6 -11.40 6.49 18.32
C LYS A 6 -11.62 5.00 18.03
N ILE A 7 -12.87 4.59 17.78
CA ILE A 7 -13.20 3.21 17.43
C ILE A 7 -12.43 2.75 16.20
N LEU A 8 -12.37 3.57 15.14
CA LEU A 8 -11.65 3.20 13.93
C LEU A 8 -10.14 3.10 14.16
N LEU A 9 -9.53 4.08 14.83
CA LEU A 9 -8.08 4.07 15.08
C LEU A 9 -7.66 2.87 15.93
N THR A 10 -8.36 2.59 17.04
CA THR A 10 -8.07 1.43 17.88
C THR A 10 -8.34 0.12 17.14
N SER A 11 -9.42 0.05 16.35
CA SER A 11 -9.67 -1.15 15.53
C SER A 11 -8.55 -1.39 14.52
N LEU A 12 -8.04 -0.32 13.89
CA LEU A 12 -6.93 -0.41 12.95
C LEU A 12 -5.67 -0.95 13.62
N GLU A 13 -5.29 -0.40 14.78
CA GLU A 13 -4.15 -0.85 15.59
C GLU A 13 -4.31 -2.34 15.95
N MET A 14 -5.43 -2.71 16.57
CA MET A 14 -5.68 -4.10 16.98
C MET A 14 -5.70 -5.08 15.80
N PHE A 15 -6.28 -4.70 14.65
CA PHE A 15 -6.27 -5.56 13.45
C PHE A 15 -4.88 -5.69 12.85
N ASN A 16 -4.08 -4.62 12.89
CA ASN A 16 -2.71 -4.61 12.43
C ASN A 16 -1.77 -5.41 13.34
N GLU A 17 -2.00 -5.44 14.65
CA GLU A 17 -1.19 -6.20 15.59
C GLU A 17 -1.63 -7.66 15.62
N HIS A 18 -2.88 -7.91 15.99
CA HIS A 18 -3.37 -9.26 16.30
C HIS A 18 -4.01 -9.98 15.11
N GLY A 19 -4.18 -9.29 13.98
CA GLY A 19 -4.88 -9.79 12.81
C GLY A 19 -6.38 -9.62 12.94
N GLU A 20 -7.01 -9.17 11.86
CA GLU A 20 -8.45 -8.91 11.80
C GLU A 20 -9.25 -10.10 12.36
N ALA A 21 -9.02 -11.33 11.90
CA ALA A 21 -9.82 -12.49 12.27
C ALA A 21 -9.89 -12.78 13.78
N ASN A 22 -8.88 -12.36 14.56
CA ASN A 22 -8.76 -12.66 15.99
C ASN A 22 -9.44 -11.61 16.90
N ILE A 23 -9.87 -10.48 16.34
CA ILE A 23 -10.43 -9.36 17.10
C ILE A 23 -11.94 -9.27 16.92
N THR A 24 -12.68 -9.14 18.02
CA THR A 24 -14.13 -8.92 18.01
C THR A 24 -14.48 -7.46 18.34
N CYS A 25 -15.74 -7.07 18.08
CA CYS A 25 -16.25 -5.76 18.52
C CYS A 25 -16.24 -5.62 20.06
N VAL A 26 -16.33 -6.72 20.80
CA VAL A 26 -16.27 -6.67 22.27
C VAL A 26 -14.85 -6.35 22.71
N ASP A 27 -13.84 -6.97 22.10
CA ASP A 27 -12.43 -6.70 22.40
C ASP A 27 -12.09 -5.23 22.14
N ILE A 28 -12.54 -4.67 21.00
CA ILE A 28 -12.36 -3.24 20.68
C ILE A 28 -13.04 -2.34 21.70
N ALA A 29 -14.24 -2.69 22.16
CA ALA A 29 -14.96 -1.91 23.17
C ALA A 29 -14.23 -1.94 24.52
N VAL A 30 -13.69 -3.10 24.90
CA VAL A 30 -12.89 -3.29 26.12
C VAL A 30 -11.61 -2.46 26.06
N GLU A 31 -10.87 -2.51 24.95
CA GLU A 31 -9.64 -1.72 24.74
C GLU A 31 -9.89 -0.21 24.86
N LEU A 32 -11.05 0.25 24.40
CA LEU A 32 -11.47 1.65 24.49
C LEU A 32 -12.11 2.05 25.82
N GLU A 33 -12.26 1.11 26.76
CA GLU A 33 -12.98 1.29 28.03
C GLU A 33 -14.43 1.81 27.83
N ILE A 34 -15.10 1.36 26.77
CA ILE A 34 -16.51 1.69 26.48
C ILE A 34 -17.41 0.45 26.54
N SER A 35 -18.72 0.66 26.70
CA SER A 35 -19.66 -0.46 26.62
C SER A 35 -19.80 -0.98 25.18
N PRO A 36 -20.03 -2.29 24.98
CA PRO A 36 -20.34 -2.84 23.66
C PRO A 36 -21.56 -2.17 23.00
N GLY A 37 -22.52 -1.70 23.80
CA GLY A 37 -23.67 -0.93 23.30
C GLY A 37 -23.29 0.44 22.74
N ASN A 38 -22.30 1.11 23.32
CA ASN A 38 -21.77 2.37 22.79
C ASN A 38 -21.04 2.15 21.46
N LEU A 39 -20.23 1.09 21.35
CA LEU A 39 -19.62 0.72 20.07
C LEU A 39 -20.69 0.38 19.03
N TYR A 40 -21.69 -0.43 19.39
CA TYR A 40 -22.77 -0.84 18.48
C TYR A 40 -23.61 0.35 17.97
N TYR A 41 -23.76 1.39 18.79
CA TYR A 41 -24.42 2.63 18.38
C TYR A 41 -23.70 3.32 17.21
N HIS A 42 -22.36 3.29 17.20
CA HIS A 42 -21.55 3.86 16.12
C HIS A 42 -21.34 2.90 14.94
N PHE A 43 -21.06 1.63 15.23
CA PHE A 43 -20.76 0.60 14.25
C PHE A 43 -21.54 -0.67 14.57
N LYS A 44 -22.50 -1.02 13.70
CA LYS A 44 -23.45 -2.13 13.91
C LYS A 44 -22.86 -3.52 13.66
N GLY A 45 -21.58 -3.70 13.95
CA GLY A 45 -20.83 -4.91 13.64
C GLY A 45 -19.46 -4.61 13.08
N LYS A 46 -18.64 -5.65 13.04
CA LYS A 46 -17.24 -5.56 12.61
C LYS A 46 -17.11 -5.26 11.13
N GLU A 47 -18.05 -5.74 10.32
CA GLU A 47 -18.14 -5.48 8.89
C GLU A 47 -18.26 -3.98 8.58
N VAL A 48 -18.96 -3.22 9.43
CA VAL A 48 -19.09 -1.76 9.25
C VAL A 48 -17.76 -1.07 9.58
N ILE A 49 -17.06 -1.53 10.62
CA ILE A 49 -15.72 -1.03 10.99
C ILE A 49 -14.73 -1.31 9.85
N VAL A 50 -14.66 -2.56 9.36
CA VAL A 50 -13.76 -2.95 8.27
C VAL A 50 -14.06 -2.17 6.99
N SER A 51 -15.33 -1.98 6.64
CA SER A 51 -15.70 -1.17 5.48
C SER A 51 -15.27 0.29 5.65
N ALA A 52 -15.46 0.88 6.83
CA ALA A 52 -15.04 2.26 7.09
C ALA A 52 -13.52 2.44 7.06
N LEU A 53 -12.74 1.48 7.61
CA LEU A 53 -11.28 1.46 7.51
C LEU A 53 -10.82 1.32 6.06
N PHE A 54 -11.50 0.47 5.28
CA PHE A 54 -11.23 0.34 3.86
C PHE A 54 -11.50 1.63 3.09
N ASP A 55 -12.59 2.34 3.40
CA ASP A 55 -12.88 3.65 2.80
C ASP A 55 -11.84 4.70 3.17
N MET A 56 -11.35 4.72 4.42
CA MET A 56 -10.22 5.57 4.84
C MET A 56 -8.97 5.25 4.03
N TYR A 57 -8.64 3.97 3.85
CA TYR A 57 -7.52 3.53 3.02
C TYR A 57 -7.66 3.99 1.56
N MET A 58 -8.85 3.83 0.97
CA MET A 58 -9.13 4.25 -0.40
C MET A 58 -9.01 5.77 -0.57
N GLN A 59 -9.51 6.56 0.39
CA GLN A 59 -9.38 8.02 0.37
C GLN A 59 -7.92 8.47 0.48
N ARG A 60 -7.13 7.80 1.33
CA ARG A 60 -5.68 8.08 1.44
C ARG A 60 -4.95 7.70 0.15
N SER A 61 -5.18 6.50 -0.36
CA SER A 61 -4.52 5.98 -1.57
C SER A 61 -4.86 6.77 -2.82
N SER A 62 -6.13 7.17 -3.00
CA SER A 62 -6.56 7.95 -4.16
C SER A 62 -5.91 9.33 -4.23
N LYS A 63 -5.72 10.00 -3.09
CA LYS A 63 -5.00 11.29 -3.03
C LYS A 63 -3.55 11.15 -3.49
N ILE A 64 -2.89 10.05 -3.13
CA ILE A 64 -1.52 9.77 -3.55
C ILE A 64 -1.50 9.48 -5.06
N LEU A 65 -2.40 8.61 -5.55
CA LEU A 65 -2.48 8.22 -6.97
C LEU A 65 -2.74 9.40 -7.93
N ILE A 66 -3.44 10.44 -7.50
CA ILE A 66 -3.71 11.66 -8.30
C ILE A 66 -2.50 12.61 -8.31
N SER A 67 -1.52 12.42 -7.42
CA SER A 67 -0.49 13.41 -7.11
C SER A 67 0.64 13.60 -8.13
N PRO A 68 1.07 12.65 -8.98
CA PRO A 68 2.19 12.95 -9.87
C PRO A 68 1.69 13.75 -11.07
N ASN A 69 1.99 15.06 -11.10
CA ASN A 69 2.01 15.79 -12.36
C ASN A 69 3.10 15.13 -13.21
N THR A 70 2.72 14.43 -14.26
CA THR A 70 3.67 13.62 -15.04
C THR A 70 4.74 14.45 -15.70
N GLU A 71 4.52 15.75 -15.95
CA GLU A 71 5.46 16.63 -16.65
C GLU A 71 6.79 16.87 -15.90
N ASP A 72 6.75 16.89 -14.57
CA ASP A 72 7.94 17.13 -13.72
C ASP A 72 8.45 15.83 -13.05
N LEU A 73 7.90 14.67 -13.41
CA LEU A 73 8.22 13.41 -12.77
C LEU A 73 9.57 12.87 -13.28
N ASP A 74 10.54 12.75 -12.39
CA ASP A 74 11.79 12.03 -12.64
C ASP A 74 11.81 10.67 -11.91
N ILE A 75 12.90 9.90 -12.09
CA ILE A 75 13.06 8.58 -11.46
C ILE A 75 13.05 8.69 -9.93
N THR A 76 13.72 9.70 -9.38
CA THR A 76 13.82 9.91 -7.93
C THR A 76 12.45 10.19 -7.31
N LEU A 77 11.72 11.16 -7.86
CA LEU A 77 10.36 11.51 -7.44
C LEU A 77 9.39 10.33 -7.60
N PHE A 78 9.60 9.48 -8.60
CA PHE A 78 8.85 8.24 -8.71
C PHE A 78 9.08 7.28 -7.53
N PHE A 79 10.32 7.12 -7.05
CA PHE A 79 10.57 6.33 -5.84
C PHE A 79 9.98 6.96 -4.57
N HIS A 80 9.99 8.29 -4.44
CA HIS A 80 9.28 8.97 -3.34
C HIS A 80 7.76 8.74 -3.41
N TYR A 81 7.22 8.70 -4.63
CA TYR A 81 5.81 8.39 -4.85
C TYR A 81 5.49 6.93 -4.49
N LEU A 82 6.35 5.98 -4.87
CA LEU A 82 6.21 4.57 -4.49
C LEU A 82 6.31 4.38 -2.96
N LEU A 83 7.25 5.06 -2.31
CA LEU A 83 7.41 5.03 -0.84
C LEU A 83 6.11 5.45 -0.16
N ARG A 84 5.53 6.60 -0.54
CA ARG A 84 4.26 7.08 0.01
C ARG A 84 3.11 6.09 -0.16
N LEU A 85 3.08 5.37 -1.28
CA LEU A 85 2.09 4.30 -1.50
C LEU A 85 2.35 3.10 -0.58
N LEU A 86 3.61 2.72 -0.34
CA LEU A 86 3.99 1.59 0.53
C LEU A 86 3.67 1.93 1.98
N GLU A 87 4.06 3.11 2.46
CA GLU A 87 3.70 3.62 3.78
C GLU A 87 2.18 3.63 3.99
N SER A 88 1.42 4.09 2.97
CA SER A 88 -0.03 4.06 3.05
C SER A 88 -0.60 2.64 3.10
N ALA A 89 0.01 1.67 2.43
CA ALA A 89 -0.40 0.27 2.51
C ALA A 89 -0.02 -0.33 3.88
N HIS A 90 1.13 0.06 4.42
CA HIS A 90 1.66 -0.37 5.70
C HIS A 90 0.79 0.10 6.88
N ILE A 91 0.32 1.36 6.88
CA ILE A 91 -0.64 1.86 7.89
C ILE A 91 -1.90 0.99 7.96
N PHE A 92 -2.32 0.41 6.83
CA PHE A 92 -3.49 -0.47 6.73
C PHE A 92 -3.07 -1.92 6.44
N ARG A 93 -1.91 -2.36 6.94
CA ARG A 93 -1.31 -3.67 6.61
C ARG A 93 -2.22 -4.86 6.84
N PHE A 94 -3.17 -4.79 7.78
CA PHE A 94 -4.16 -5.85 7.98
C PHE A 94 -4.95 -6.17 6.68
N ILE A 95 -5.14 -5.19 5.78
CA ILE A 95 -5.81 -5.37 4.48
C ILE A 95 -4.97 -6.29 3.58
N TYR A 96 -3.64 -6.15 3.64
CA TYR A 96 -2.69 -6.81 2.76
C TYR A 96 -2.12 -8.12 3.31
N ARG A 97 -2.31 -8.44 4.59
CA ARG A 97 -1.91 -9.73 5.17
C ARG A 97 -2.59 -10.93 4.51
N ASN A 98 -3.88 -10.83 4.23
CA ASN A 98 -4.63 -11.84 3.47
C ASN A 98 -5.82 -11.20 2.73
N PRO A 99 -5.56 -10.46 1.63
CA PRO A 99 -6.57 -9.67 0.96
C PRO A 99 -7.70 -10.52 0.37
N THR A 100 -7.41 -11.75 -0.06
CA THR A 100 -8.42 -12.64 -0.62
C THR A 100 -9.40 -13.11 0.44
N ASP A 101 -8.95 -13.55 1.62
CA ASP A 101 -9.83 -13.91 2.73
C ASP A 101 -10.68 -12.71 3.17
N LEU A 102 -10.06 -11.53 3.30
CA LEU A 102 -10.76 -10.31 3.67
C LEU A 102 -11.87 -9.96 2.67
N MET A 103 -11.61 -10.08 1.37
CA MET A 103 -12.60 -9.83 0.32
C MET A 103 -13.75 -10.85 0.32
N HIS A 104 -13.51 -12.10 0.73
CA HIS A 104 -14.56 -13.11 0.87
C HIS A 104 -15.44 -12.84 2.09
N LYS A 105 -14.83 -12.52 3.24
CA LYS A 105 -15.55 -12.16 4.49
C LYS A 105 -16.35 -10.87 4.33
N TYR A 106 -15.82 -9.90 3.58
CA TYR A 106 -16.41 -8.58 3.41
C TYR A 106 -16.67 -8.26 1.92
N PRO A 107 -17.76 -8.78 1.31
CA PRO A 107 -18.03 -8.58 -0.11
C PRO A 107 -18.17 -7.11 -0.55
N SER A 108 -18.52 -6.20 0.38
CA SER A 108 -18.64 -4.76 0.11
C SER A 108 -17.32 -4.11 -0.33
N ILE A 109 -16.17 -4.60 0.17
CA ILE A 109 -14.86 -4.05 -0.18
C ILE A 109 -14.29 -4.66 -1.46
N SER A 110 -14.74 -5.87 -1.85
CA SER A 110 -14.17 -6.65 -2.96
C SER A 110 -14.15 -5.88 -4.30
N ARG A 111 -15.26 -5.22 -4.65
CA ARG A 111 -15.34 -4.41 -5.88
C ARG A 111 -14.37 -3.23 -5.85
N HIS A 112 -14.27 -2.55 -4.71
CA HIS A 112 -13.44 -1.36 -4.56
C HIS A 112 -11.95 -1.72 -4.55
N PHE A 113 -11.57 -2.83 -3.90
CA PHE A 113 -10.19 -3.31 -3.90
C PHE A 113 -9.72 -3.74 -5.29
N LYS A 114 -10.55 -4.48 -6.04
CA LYS A 114 -10.23 -4.83 -7.45
C LYS A 114 -10.03 -3.59 -8.31
N ARG A 115 -10.86 -2.56 -8.12
CA ARG A 115 -10.70 -1.27 -8.81
C ARG A 115 -9.41 -0.57 -8.41
N LEU A 116 -9.07 -0.54 -7.12
CA LEU A 116 -7.82 0.05 -6.64
C LEU A 116 -6.60 -0.61 -7.28
N VAL A 117 -6.53 -1.95 -7.25
CA VAL A 117 -5.41 -2.71 -7.84
C VAL A 117 -5.29 -2.41 -9.33
N LYS A 118 -6.41 -2.36 -10.06
CA LYS A 118 -6.43 -2.01 -11.48
C LYS A 118 -5.97 -0.57 -11.73
N SER A 119 -6.46 0.40 -10.96
CA SER A 119 -6.09 1.81 -11.11
C SER A 119 -4.62 2.07 -10.77
N LYS A 120 -4.05 1.35 -9.79
CA LYS A 120 -2.60 1.39 -9.53
C LYS A 120 -1.80 0.90 -10.72
N GLU A 121 -2.19 -0.24 -11.31
CA GLU A 121 -1.52 -0.78 -12.50
C GLU A 121 -1.60 0.17 -13.69
N GLU A 122 -2.78 0.73 -13.97
CA GLU A 122 -2.98 1.74 -15.02
C GLU A 122 -2.10 2.98 -14.79
N ALA A 123 -1.98 3.44 -13.54
CA ALA A 123 -1.11 4.56 -13.18
C ALA A 123 0.38 4.24 -13.39
N PHE A 124 0.84 3.04 -12.99
CA PHE A 124 2.23 2.63 -13.21
C PHE A 124 2.56 2.47 -14.70
N ILE A 125 1.62 1.95 -15.50
CA ILE A 125 1.75 1.89 -16.97
C ILE A 125 1.94 3.31 -17.53
N ALA A 126 1.08 4.26 -17.12
CA ALA A 126 1.16 5.65 -17.60
C ALA A 126 2.50 6.31 -17.23
N ILE A 127 3.00 6.08 -16.02
CA ILE A 127 4.30 6.61 -15.57
C ILE A 127 5.46 6.01 -16.38
N ILE A 128 5.48 4.69 -16.58
CA ILE A 128 6.53 4.02 -17.37
C ILE A 128 6.49 4.49 -18.83
N GLN A 129 5.29 4.66 -19.40
CA GLN A 129 5.12 5.21 -20.75
C GLN A 129 5.61 6.65 -20.84
N HIS A 130 5.34 7.47 -19.83
CA HIS A 130 5.86 8.82 -19.75
C HIS A 130 7.41 8.81 -19.76
N PHE A 131 8.05 8.01 -18.89
CA PHE A 131 9.51 7.86 -18.87
C PHE A 131 10.10 7.37 -20.20
N SER A 132 9.40 6.48 -20.89
CA SER A 132 9.78 6.06 -22.24
C SER A 132 9.71 7.21 -23.24
N SER A 133 8.66 8.03 -23.19
CA SER A 133 8.47 9.17 -24.10
C SER A 133 9.52 10.28 -23.93
N ILE A 134 10.04 10.49 -22.71
CA ILE A 134 11.09 11.47 -22.42
C ILE A 134 12.50 10.85 -22.43
N GLY A 135 12.64 9.57 -22.79
CA GLY A 135 13.92 8.89 -22.96
C GLY A 135 14.62 8.48 -21.65
N LEU A 136 13.94 8.52 -20.50
CA LEU A 136 14.48 8.01 -19.23
C LEU A 136 14.43 6.48 -19.14
N MET A 137 13.57 5.83 -19.92
CA MET A 137 13.46 4.38 -20.00
C MET A 137 13.41 3.88 -21.44
N LYS A 138 13.97 2.68 -21.68
CA LYS A 138 13.85 1.97 -22.95
C LYS A 138 13.11 0.66 -22.73
N VAL A 139 11.81 0.67 -23.01
CA VAL A 139 10.90 -0.46 -22.80
C VAL A 139 9.99 -0.67 -24.00
N THR A 140 9.62 -1.93 -24.25
CA THR A 140 8.53 -2.27 -25.17
C THR A 140 7.17 -2.15 -24.46
N SER A 141 6.08 -2.17 -25.24
CA SER A 141 4.72 -2.19 -24.66
C SER A 141 4.48 -3.40 -23.76
N GLU A 142 5.03 -4.58 -24.12
CA GLU A 142 4.92 -5.80 -23.30
C GLU A 142 5.70 -5.65 -21.99
N GLN A 143 6.95 -5.16 -22.05
CA GLN A 143 7.77 -4.89 -20.86
C GLN A 143 7.12 -3.86 -19.93
N THR A 144 6.48 -2.83 -20.49
CA THR A 144 5.73 -1.83 -19.71
C THR A 144 4.65 -2.50 -18.86
N GLN A 145 3.85 -3.41 -19.46
CA GLN A 145 2.80 -4.12 -18.75
C GLN A 145 3.37 -5.01 -17.64
N SER A 146 4.41 -5.80 -17.95
CA SER A 146 5.03 -6.69 -16.96
C SER A 146 5.69 -5.94 -15.81
N LEU A 147 6.38 -4.82 -16.07
CA LEU A 147 6.98 -4.01 -15.02
C LEU A 147 5.93 -3.40 -14.10
N ALA A 148 4.83 -2.86 -14.65
CA ALA A 148 3.72 -2.35 -13.87
C ALA A 148 3.09 -3.44 -12.98
N GLN A 149 2.94 -4.66 -13.51
CA GLN A 149 2.47 -5.81 -12.74
C GLN A 149 3.43 -6.22 -11.62
N ILE A 150 4.75 -6.23 -11.87
CA ILE A 150 5.76 -6.52 -10.84
C ILE A 150 5.68 -5.49 -9.72
N ILE A 151 5.58 -4.20 -10.05
CA ILE A 151 5.42 -3.13 -9.06
C ILE A 151 4.17 -3.41 -8.22
N ASN A 152 3.02 -3.63 -8.87
CA ASN A 152 1.75 -3.90 -8.19
C ASN A 152 1.78 -5.20 -7.35
N LEU A 153 2.55 -6.21 -7.79
CA LEU A 153 2.78 -7.45 -7.05
C LEU A 153 3.54 -7.17 -5.75
N VAL A 154 4.59 -6.35 -5.79
CA VAL A 154 5.33 -5.94 -4.58
C VAL A 154 4.39 -5.23 -3.59
N PHE A 155 3.55 -4.30 -4.06
CA PHE A 155 2.56 -3.63 -3.19
C PHE A 155 1.53 -4.57 -2.57
N THR A 156 1.18 -5.65 -3.26
CA THR A 156 0.08 -6.53 -2.84
C THR A 156 0.54 -7.77 -2.08
N GLN A 157 1.79 -8.22 -2.28
CA GLN A 157 2.29 -9.51 -1.77
C GLN A 157 3.54 -9.43 -0.89
N SER A 158 4.25 -8.30 -0.83
CA SER A 158 5.46 -8.16 0.01
C SER A 158 5.18 -8.49 1.49
N GLN A 159 4.08 -8.00 2.05
CA GLN A 159 3.71 -8.28 3.44
C GLN A 159 3.54 -9.80 3.70
N SER A 160 2.90 -10.51 2.78
CA SER A 160 2.74 -11.97 2.87
C SER A 160 4.10 -12.66 2.83
N TYR A 161 5.04 -12.16 2.02
CA TYR A 161 6.40 -12.68 1.96
C TYR A 161 7.16 -12.48 3.27
N PHE A 162 7.13 -11.28 3.87
CA PHE A 162 7.77 -11.02 5.17
C PHE A 162 7.15 -11.84 6.30
N LEU A 163 5.82 -12.01 6.29
CA LEU A 163 5.15 -12.89 7.25
C LEU A 163 5.61 -14.35 7.13
N LEU A 164 5.83 -14.85 5.91
CA LEU A 164 6.36 -16.20 5.70
C LEU A 164 7.81 -16.35 6.17
N LYS A 165 8.56 -15.24 6.23
CA LYS A 165 9.94 -15.21 6.76
C LYS A 165 10.00 -15.01 8.28
N GLY A 166 8.90 -14.63 8.93
CA GLY A 166 8.90 -14.23 10.34
C GLY A 166 9.54 -12.85 10.57
N GLU A 167 9.46 -11.96 9.57
CA GLU A 167 10.04 -10.60 9.58
C GLU A 167 8.94 -9.52 9.55
N GLU A 168 7.74 -9.84 10.04
CA GLU A 168 6.58 -8.95 10.00
C GLU A 168 6.68 -7.70 10.87
N ASP A 169 7.63 -7.65 11.82
CA ASP A 169 7.80 -6.54 12.77
C ASP A 169 8.76 -5.44 12.27
N ASN A 170 9.47 -5.66 11.15
CA ASN A 170 10.45 -4.71 10.59
C ASN A 170 9.81 -3.79 9.54
N ASP A 171 8.74 -3.13 9.93
CA ASP A 171 7.82 -2.45 9.00
C ASP A 171 8.45 -1.36 8.11
N GLU A 172 9.37 -0.57 8.66
CA GLU A 172 10.07 0.48 7.93
C GLU A 172 11.05 -0.13 6.91
N ASP A 173 11.89 -1.07 7.35
CA ASP A 173 12.82 -1.81 6.51
C ASP A 173 12.09 -2.55 5.37
N ASN A 174 10.94 -3.16 5.67
CA ASN A 174 10.12 -3.89 4.71
C ASN A 174 9.63 -3.00 3.55
N CYS A 175 9.34 -1.72 3.81
CA CYS A 175 8.99 -0.76 2.76
C CYS A 175 10.18 -0.49 1.84
N PHE A 176 11.37 -0.24 2.41
CA PHE A 176 12.59 0.03 1.63
C PHE A 176 13.11 -1.19 0.88
N ASP A 177 12.94 -2.39 1.42
CA ASP A 177 13.19 -3.66 0.71
C ASP A 177 12.30 -3.77 -0.53
N GLY A 178 11.00 -3.47 -0.38
CA GLY A 178 10.06 -3.42 -1.50
C GLY A 178 10.50 -2.44 -2.60
N LEU A 179 10.95 -1.25 -2.23
CA LEU A 179 11.49 -0.27 -3.18
C LEU A 179 12.77 -0.79 -3.86
N THR A 180 13.64 -1.45 -3.11
CA THR A 180 14.87 -2.04 -3.64
C THR A 180 14.57 -3.12 -4.68
N TRP A 181 13.59 -3.98 -4.45
CA TRP A 181 13.15 -4.98 -5.45
C TRP A 181 12.58 -4.32 -6.70
N ILE A 182 11.76 -3.29 -6.54
CA ILE A 182 11.22 -2.51 -7.66
C ILE A 182 12.37 -1.87 -8.46
N PHE A 183 13.35 -1.27 -7.76
CA PHE A 183 14.53 -0.69 -8.40
C PHE A 183 15.30 -1.71 -9.22
N HIS A 184 15.61 -2.87 -8.66
CA HIS A 184 16.32 -3.93 -9.40
C HIS A 184 15.51 -4.46 -10.60
N ALA A 185 14.18 -4.47 -10.51
CA ALA A 185 13.33 -4.87 -11.64
C ALA A 185 13.34 -3.85 -12.79
N ILE A 186 13.36 -2.54 -12.49
CA ILE A 186 13.30 -1.49 -13.52
C ILE A 186 14.69 -1.03 -14.01
N SER A 187 15.74 -1.16 -13.19
CA SER A 187 17.10 -0.66 -13.44
C SER A 187 17.69 -1.05 -14.80
N PRO A 188 17.51 -2.29 -15.31
CA PRO A 188 18.00 -2.68 -16.63
C PRO A 188 17.40 -1.88 -17.80
N TYR A 189 16.25 -1.24 -17.57
CA TYR A 189 15.52 -0.47 -18.58
C TYR A 189 15.74 1.04 -18.44
N LEU A 190 16.34 1.49 -17.34
CA LEU A 190 16.66 2.90 -17.13
C LEU A 190 17.79 3.34 -18.06
N SER A 191 17.59 4.46 -18.74
CA SER A 191 18.55 5.09 -19.66
C SER A 191 19.37 6.22 -19.01
N ILE A 192 19.35 6.30 -17.68
CA ILE A 192 20.15 7.22 -16.87
C ILE A 192 21.55 6.64 -16.62
N SER A 193 22.48 7.49 -16.18
CA SER A 193 23.87 7.11 -15.92
C SER A 193 24.00 6.18 -14.70
N GLU A 194 25.02 5.33 -14.67
CA GLU A 194 25.29 4.46 -13.52
C GLU A 194 25.48 5.22 -12.19
N PRO A 195 26.13 6.41 -12.14
CA PRO A 195 26.15 7.24 -10.95
C PRO A 195 24.76 7.69 -10.48
N GLU A 196 23.84 8.05 -11.40
CA GLU A 196 22.46 8.41 -11.03
C GLU A 196 21.70 7.19 -10.49
N LYS A 197 21.86 6.02 -11.12
CA LYS A 197 21.29 4.76 -10.60
C LYS A 197 21.79 4.47 -9.18
N HIS A 198 23.09 4.63 -8.95
CA HIS A 198 23.69 4.43 -7.63
C HIS A 198 23.17 5.44 -6.62
N SER A 199 22.98 6.70 -7.01
CA SER A 199 22.39 7.73 -6.15
C SER A 199 20.96 7.38 -5.72
N VAL A 200 20.10 6.93 -6.66
CA VAL A 200 18.73 6.51 -6.35
C VAL A 200 18.74 5.31 -5.41
N LEU A 201 19.54 4.29 -5.71
CA LEU A 201 19.63 3.10 -4.88
C LEU A 201 20.18 3.43 -3.48
N SER A 202 21.20 4.30 -3.39
CA SER A 202 21.75 4.75 -2.11
C SER A 202 20.71 5.50 -1.29
N ALA A 203 19.90 6.36 -1.90
CA ALA A 203 18.82 7.06 -1.20
C ALA A 203 17.76 6.08 -0.66
N ILE A 204 17.41 5.05 -1.44
CA ILE A 204 16.53 3.96 -0.97
C ILE A 204 17.18 3.23 0.22
N SER A 205 18.43 2.76 0.07
CA SER A 205 19.09 1.95 1.10
C SER A 205 19.46 2.73 2.37
N ALA A 206 19.62 4.05 2.29
CA ALA A 206 19.89 4.91 3.43
C ALA A 206 18.62 5.44 4.11
N HIS A 207 17.44 5.13 3.56
CA HIS A 207 16.14 5.65 4.00
C HIS A 207 16.06 7.18 3.92
N GLU A 208 16.67 7.77 2.87
CA GLU A 208 16.81 9.22 2.67
C GLU A 208 15.87 9.78 1.58
N LEU A 209 14.85 9.01 1.19
CA LEU A 209 13.77 9.46 0.30
C LEU A 209 12.71 10.26 1.08
#